data_AF-A0A6F9BQ45-F1
#
_entry.id   AF-A0A6F9BQ45-F1
#
_cell.length_a   1.000
_cell.length_b   1.000
_cell.length_c   1.000
_cell.angle_alpha   90.00
_cell.angle_beta   90.00
_cell.angle_gamma   90.00
#
_symmetry.space_group_name_H-M   'P 1'
#
loop_
_entity.id
_entity.type
_entity.pdbx_description
1 polymer ?
#
loop_
_entity_poly.entity_id
_entity_poly.type
_entity_poly.pdbx_seq_one_letter_code
_entity_poly.pdbx_strand_id
1 'polypeptide(L)'
;MESIRWLLAVAGVEFEEVAISKRQEYVKLLSGRWSTQVPLVEMDGMKLVQTQGYPELHSREIQSLWERLKRTRLTCMLRDLMEMIMVLAFLPPDAKKTKLEEIERKATSRYLPVFEKALPSSQYLVGNQLSCADVQLLETTLMLEEKFPTILSKFPVVKGG
;
A
#
# COMPACT_ATOMS: atom_id res chain seq x y z
N MET A 1 5.07 -0.11 4.85
CA MET A 1 3.71 -0.13 4.26
C MET A 1 2.76 -0.15 5.43
N GLU A 2 2.00 0.90 5.58
CA GLU A 2 1.00 1.08 6.63
C GLU A 2 -0.38 1.32 6.02
N SER A 3 -0.64 0.69 4.86
CA SER A 3 -1.82 0.94 4.01
C SER A 3 -3.15 0.80 4.75
N ILE A 4 -3.24 -0.04 5.77
CA ILE A 4 -4.46 -0.18 6.58
C ILE A 4 -4.80 1.13 7.30
N ARG A 5 -3.79 1.79 7.92
CA ARG A 5 -4.00 3.08 8.59
C ARG A 5 -4.40 4.17 7.62
N TRP A 6 -3.74 4.23 6.46
CA TRP A 6 -4.07 5.19 5.39
C TRP A 6 -5.51 5.02 4.91
N LEU A 7 -5.94 3.78 4.66
CA LEU A 7 -7.30 3.50 4.18
C LEU A 7 -8.35 3.85 5.23
N LEU A 8 -8.13 3.50 6.50
CA LEU A 8 -9.05 3.82 7.60
C LEU A 8 -9.15 5.34 7.84
N ALA A 9 -8.02 6.04 7.81
CA ALA A 9 -7.97 7.50 7.96
C ALA A 9 -8.73 8.21 6.83
N VAL A 10 -8.54 7.80 5.58
CA VAL A 10 -9.26 8.36 4.42
C VAL A 10 -10.76 8.03 4.48
N ALA A 11 -11.12 6.85 4.99
CA ALA A 11 -12.51 6.47 5.21
C ALA A 11 -13.17 7.19 6.40
N GLY A 12 -12.42 7.99 7.18
CA GLY A 12 -12.91 8.67 8.38
C GLY A 12 -13.30 7.70 9.50
N VAL A 13 -12.73 6.50 9.50
CA VAL A 13 -13.00 5.47 10.51
C VAL A 13 -12.01 5.64 11.64
N GLU A 14 -12.52 5.89 12.85
CA GLU A 14 -11.70 5.87 14.07
C GLU A 14 -11.26 4.43 14.36
N PHE A 15 -9.98 4.25 14.72
CA PHE A 15 -9.42 2.95 15.05
C PHE A 15 -8.47 3.05 16.23
N GLU A 16 -8.35 1.96 16.98
CA GLU A 16 -7.39 1.81 18.07
C GLU A 16 -6.22 0.94 17.62
N GLU A 17 -5.02 1.26 18.12
CA GLU A 17 -3.80 0.52 17.82
C GLU A 17 -3.26 -0.19 19.05
N VAL A 18 -3.08 -1.51 18.94
CA VAL A 18 -2.41 -2.32 19.96
C VAL A 18 -1.03 -2.74 19.43
N ALA A 19 0.00 -2.00 19.81
CA ALA A 19 1.38 -2.29 19.43
C ALA A 19 1.93 -3.49 20.22
N ILE A 20 2.50 -4.46 19.50
CA ILE A 20 3.21 -5.59 20.11
C ILE A 20 4.65 -5.18 20.35
N SER A 21 5.01 -4.97 21.61
CA SER A 21 6.36 -4.51 21.99
C SER A 21 7.21 -5.65 22.55
N LYS A 22 6.57 -6.66 23.14
CA LYS A 22 7.27 -7.77 23.82
C LYS A 22 6.92 -9.12 23.21
N ARG A 23 7.91 -10.03 23.18
CA ARG A 23 7.71 -11.42 22.74
C ARG A 23 6.58 -12.12 23.48
N GLN A 24 6.39 -11.84 24.77
CA GLN A 24 5.33 -12.45 25.57
C GLN A 24 3.93 -12.05 25.09
N GLU A 25 3.75 -10.81 24.64
CA GLU A 25 2.48 -10.32 24.06
C GLU A 25 2.19 -11.07 22.75
N TYR A 26 3.21 -11.23 21.90
CA TYR A 26 3.10 -12.02 20.67
C TYR A 26 2.73 -13.48 20.94
N VAL A 27 3.40 -14.14 21.89
CA VAL A 27 3.12 -15.54 22.24
C VAL A 27 1.69 -15.71 22.78
N LYS A 28 1.19 -14.76 23.57
CA LYS A 28 -0.21 -14.76 24.02
C LYS A 28 -1.20 -14.65 22.86
N LEU A 29 -0.86 -13.88 21.82
CA LEU A 29 -1.68 -13.79 20.61
C LEU A 29 -1.71 -15.10 19.82
N LEU A 30 -0.63 -15.88 19.84
CA LEU A 30 -0.56 -17.19 19.15
C LEU A 30 -1.43 -18.26 19.83
N SER A 31 -1.58 -18.22 21.16
CA SER A 31 -2.27 -19.27 21.92
C SER A 31 -3.80 -19.35 21.76
N GLY A 32 -4.41 -18.43 21.00
CA GLY A 32 -5.88 -18.35 20.88
C GLY A 32 -6.40 -17.99 19.49
N ARG A 33 -5.62 -18.21 18.42
CA ARG A 33 -5.95 -17.68 17.08
C ARG A 33 -5.78 -18.68 15.94
N TRP A 34 -6.57 -18.47 14.89
CA TRP A 34 -6.56 -19.22 13.64
C TRP A 34 -5.39 -18.86 12.71
N SER A 35 -4.69 -17.75 12.99
CA SER A 35 -3.54 -17.28 12.21
C SER A 35 -2.39 -16.83 13.12
N THR A 36 -1.17 -17.10 12.66
CA THR A 36 0.08 -16.81 13.39
C THR A 36 0.73 -15.50 12.98
N GLN A 37 0.10 -14.71 12.11
CA GLN A 37 0.70 -13.53 11.48
C GLN A 37 -0.04 -12.24 11.85
N VAL A 38 0.69 -11.13 11.80
CA VAL A 38 0.21 -9.74 11.90
C VAL A 38 0.49 -9.03 10.56
N PRO A 39 -0.24 -7.95 10.19
CA PRO A 39 -1.27 -7.23 10.94
C PRO A 39 -2.57 -8.02 11.08
N LEU A 40 -3.23 -7.87 12.23
CA LEU A 40 -4.56 -8.38 12.47
C LEU A 40 -5.46 -7.22 12.88
N VAL A 41 -6.64 -7.18 12.25
CA VAL A 41 -7.66 -6.16 12.51
C VAL A 41 -8.89 -6.85 13.07
N GLU A 42 -9.43 -6.32 14.17
CA GLU A 42 -10.71 -6.75 14.71
C GLU A 42 -11.76 -5.71 14.35
N MET A 43 -12.78 -6.10 13.58
CA MET A 43 -13.84 -5.20 13.10
C MET A 43 -15.15 -5.98 13.00
N ASP A 44 -16.26 -5.39 13.46
CA ASP A 44 -17.59 -6.01 13.46
C ASP A 44 -17.63 -7.43 14.08
N GLY A 45 -16.83 -7.65 15.13
CA GLY A 45 -16.69 -8.95 15.79
C GLY A 45 -15.90 -10.00 14.98
N MET A 46 -15.42 -9.66 13.78
CA MET A 46 -14.56 -10.50 12.95
C MET A 46 -13.08 -10.18 13.21
N LYS A 47 -12.23 -11.22 13.15
CA LYS A 47 -10.76 -11.07 13.23
C LYS A 47 -10.18 -11.34 11.85
N LEU A 48 -9.75 -10.29 11.15
CA LEU A 48 -9.20 -10.35 9.80
C LEU A 48 -7.67 -10.36 9.85
N VAL A 49 -7.08 -11.22 9.03
CA VAL A 49 -5.63 -11.39 8.89
C VAL A 49 -5.31 -11.32 7.40
N GLN A 50 -4.13 -10.79 7.07
CA GLN A 50 -3.65 -10.45 5.73
C GLN A 50 -4.17 -9.11 5.19
N THR A 51 -3.21 -8.27 4.80
CA THR A 51 -3.41 -6.94 4.21
C THR A 51 -4.24 -6.96 2.92
N GLN A 52 -4.30 -8.09 2.20
CA GLN A 52 -4.98 -8.18 0.90
C GLN A 52 -6.52 -8.14 0.99
N GLY A 53 -7.12 -8.68 2.04
CA GLY A 53 -8.59 -8.73 2.16
C GLY A 53 -9.24 -7.41 2.59
N TYR A 54 -8.44 -6.44 3.07
CA TYR A 54 -8.95 -5.22 3.70
C TYR A 54 -9.45 -4.14 2.73
N PRO A 55 -8.73 -3.83 1.63
CA PRO A 55 -9.18 -2.85 0.63
C PRO A 55 -10.46 -3.29 -0.09
N GLU A 56 -10.73 -4.59 -0.13
CA GLU A 56 -11.89 -5.19 -0.80
C GLU A 56 -13.16 -5.16 0.09
N LEU A 57 -13.00 -5.10 1.41
CA LEU A 57 -14.11 -5.11 2.36
C LEU A 57 -14.86 -3.76 2.43
N HIS A 58 -14.14 -2.65 2.19
CA HIS A 58 -14.69 -1.29 2.29
C HIS A 58 -15.26 -0.75 0.97
N SER A 59 -15.00 -1.40 -0.17
CA SER A 59 -15.60 -0.99 -1.44
C SER A 59 -17.03 -1.56 -1.55
N ARG A 60 -18.00 -0.86 -0.96
CA ARG A 60 -19.43 -1.26 -0.96
C ARG A 60 -20.14 -1.09 -2.32
N GLU A 61 -19.46 -0.60 -3.34
CA GLU A 61 -20.08 -0.27 -4.62
C GLU A 61 -20.01 -1.42 -5.63
N ILE A 62 -21.13 -1.64 -6.34
CA ILE A 62 -21.21 -2.53 -7.50
C ILE A 62 -20.44 -1.86 -8.65
N GLN A 63 -19.11 -1.89 -8.57
CA GLN A 63 -18.26 -1.53 -9.69
C GLN A 63 -18.29 -2.65 -10.72
N SER A 64 -18.23 -2.29 -12.00
CA SER A 64 -18.11 -3.28 -13.07
C SER A 64 -16.92 -4.20 -12.80
N LEU A 65 -17.01 -5.46 -13.23
CA LEU A 65 -15.92 -6.43 -13.06
C LEU A 65 -14.58 -5.88 -13.56
N TRP A 66 -14.61 -5.08 -14.64
CA TRP A 66 -13.44 -4.43 -15.21
C TRP A 66 -12.81 -3.38 -14.29
N GLU A 67 -13.59 -2.51 -13.66
CA GLU A 67 -13.06 -1.54 -12.71
C GLU A 67 -12.49 -2.23 -11.46
N ARG A 68 -13.13 -3.31 -11.00
CA ARG A 68 -12.60 -4.11 -9.90
C ARG A 68 -11.26 -4.76 -10.26
N LEU A 69 -11.15 -5.38 -11.44
CA LEU A 69 -9.91 -5.98 -11.92
C LEU A 69 -8.81 -4.93 -12.13
N LYS A 70 -9.17 -3.76 -12.69
CA LYS A 70 -8.24 -2.64 -12.87
C LYS A 70 -7.69 -2.17 -11.52
N ARG A 71 -8.56 -1.95 -10.54
CA ARG A 71 -8.18 -1.58 -9.18
C ARG A 71 -7.24 -2.61 -8.55
N THR A 72 -7.63 -3.89 -8.52
CA THR A 72 -6.81 -4.97 -7.93
C THR A 72 -5.44 -5.07 -8.59
N ARG A 73 -5.37 -4.88 -9.92
CA ARG A 73 -4.09 -4.87 -10.64
C ARG A 73 -3.21 -3.70 -10.19
N LEU A 74 -3.76 -2.49 -10.13
CA LEU A 74 -3.02 -1.28 -9.74
C LEU A 74 -2.53 -1.38 -8.29
N THR A 75 -3.38 -1.81 -7.37
CA THR A 75 -3.03 -2.00 -5.95
C THR A 75 -1.95 -3.06 -5.77
N CYS A 76 -2.01 -4.18 -6.50
CA CYS A 76 -0.96 -5.20 -6.47
C CYS A 76 0.39 -4.65 -6.97
N MET A 77 0.39 -3.86 -8.04
CA MET A 77 1.63 -3.26 -8.55
C MET A 77 2.28 -2.30 -7.54
N LEU A 78 1.49 -1.49 -6.85
CA LEU A 78 1.97 -0.58 -5.82
C LEU A 78 2.49 -1.35 -4.60
N ARG A 79 1.80 -2.41 -4.20
CA ARG A 79 2.21 -3.30 -3.12
C ARG A 79 3.57 -3.92 -3.38
N ASP A 80 3.82 -4.46 -4.57
CA ASP A 80 5.12 -5.03 -4.92
C ASP A 80 6.26 -4.00 -4.73
N LEU A 81 6.01 -2.73 -5.06
CA LEU A 81 6.99 -1.66 -4.90
C LEU A 81 7.22 -1.32 -3.42
N MET A 82 6.15 -1.16 -2.66
CA MET A 82 6.21 -0.93 -1.21
C MET A 82 6.88 -2.07 -0.45
N GLU A 83 6.66 -3.33 -0.85
CA GLU A 83 7.34 -4.50 -0.29
C GLU A 83 8.85 -4.46 -0.54
N MET A 84 9.28 -4.10 -1.76
CA MET A 84 10.70 -3.90 -2.05
C MET A 84 11.33 -2.82 -1.15
N ILE A 85 10.61 -1.73 -0.89
CA ILE A 85 11.08 -0.65 0.00
C ILE A 85 11.13 -1.12 1.47
N MET A 86 10.13 -1.89 1.94
CA MET A 86 10.09 -2.40 3.30
C MET A 86 11.30 -3.29 3.65
N VAL A 87 11.71 -4.14 2.72
CA VAL A 87 12.85 -5.06 2.93
C VAL A 87 14.14 -4.28 3.21
N LEU A 88 14.28 -3.03 2.74
CA LEU A 88 15.46 -2.19 3.00
C LEU A 88 15.73 -1.94 4.49
N ALA A 89 14.73 -2.05 5.36
CA ALA A 89 14.89 -1.90 6.80
C ALA A 89 15.65 -3.08 7.44
N PHE A 90 15.67 -4.24 6.79
CA PHE A 90 16.26 -5.48 7.31
C PHE A 90 17.58 -5.87 6.63
N LEU A 91 17.98 -5.14 5.58
CA LEU A 91 19.20 -5.43 4.82
C LEU A 91 20.44 -4.79 5.44
N PRO A 92 21.61 -5.45 5.34
CA PRO A 92 22.87 -4.84 5.71
C PRO A 92 23.22 -3.65 4.79
N PRO A 93 24.05 -2.70 5.24
CA PRO A 93 24.36 -1.47 4.50
C PRO A 93 24.86 -1.70 3.07
N ASP A 94 25.67 -2.74 2.86
CA ASP A 94 26.26 -3.06 1.56
C ASP A 94 25.21 -3.52 0.54
N ALA A 95 24.26 -4.35 0.96
CA ALA A 95 23.16 -4.82 0.11
C ALA A 95 22.09 -3.75 -0.12
N LYS A 96 21.97 -2.77 0.79
CA LYS A 96 20.97 -1.70 0.73
C LYS A 96 21.19 -0.79 -0.48
N LYS A 97 22.44 -0.46 -0.82
CA LYS A 97 22.76 0.39 -1.98
C LYS A 97 22.32 -0.26 -3.30
N THR A 98 22.69 -1.52 -3.53
CA THR A 98 22.27 -2.26 -4.72
C THR A 98 20.75 -2.37 -4.84
N LYS A 99 20.05 -2.57 -3.71
CA LYS A 99 18.58 -2.62 -3.72
C LYS A 99 17.93 -1.27 -3.94
N LEU A 100 18.50 -0.17 -3.44
CA LEU A 100 18.02 1.18 -3.74
C LEU A 100 18.09 1.47 -5.24
N GLU A 101 19.23 1.17 -5.89
CA GLU A 101 19.37 1.34 -7.34
C GLU A 101 18.36 0.50 -8.13
N GLU A 102 18.12 -0.74 -7.69
CA GLU A 102 17.11 -1.61 -8.30
C GLU A 102 15.69 -1.04 -8.15
N ILE A 103 15.36 -0.52 -6.96
CA ILE A 103 14.06 0.09 -6.66
C ILE A 103 13.87 1.35 -7.52
N GLU A 104 14.85 2.25 -7.58
CA GLU A 104 14.78 3.46 -8.39
C GLU A 104 14.56 3.12 -9.86
N ARG A 105 15.36 2.18 -10.40
CA ARG A 105 15.22 1.72 -11.78
C ARG A 105 13.84 1.13 -12.02
N LYS A 106 13.35 0.25 -11.15
CA LYS A 106 12.02 -0.37 -11.31
C LYS A 106 10.90 0.66 -11.19
N ALA A 107 10.97 1.56 -10.21
CA ALA A 107 9.99 2.62 -10.01
C ALA A 107 9.87 3.49 -11.26
N THR A 108 11.00 3.97 -11.78
CA THR A 108 11.03 4.89 -12.95
C THR A 108 10.74 4.21 -14.29
N SER A 109 11.15 2.95 -14.49
CA SER A 109 10.97 2.27 -15.79
C SER A 109 9.68 1.47 -15.92
N ARG A 110 9.16 0.92 -14.82
CA ARG A 110 8.06 -0.06 -14.85
C ARG A 110 6.79 0.42 -14.17
N TYR A 111 6.90 1.03 -12.99
CA TYR A 111 5.74 1.33 -12.16
C TYR A 111 5.16 2.72 -12.44
N LEU A 112 5.92 3.79 -12.16
CA LEU A 112 5.47 5.17 -12.31
C LEU A 112 4.94 5.52 -13.72
N PRO A 113 5.55 5.05 -14.83
CA PRO A 113 5.01 5.32 -16.17
C PRO A 113 3.61 4.78 -16.42
N VAL A 114 3.18 3.75 -15.69
CA VAL A 114 1.82 3.20 -15.81
C VAL A 114 0.80 4.14 -15.20
N PHE A 115 1.12 4.72 -14.04
CA PHE A 115 0.24 5.68 -13.35
C PHE A 115 0.22 7.04 -14.06
N GLU A 116 1.37 7.51 -14.55
CA GLU A 116 1.49 8.73 -15.36
C GLU A 116 0.62 8.67 -16.64
N LYS A 117 0.41 7.48 -17.20
CA LYS A 117 -0.48 7.26 -18.36
C LYS A 117 -1.94 7.03 -17.98
N ALA A 118 -2.21 6.63 -16.74
CA ALA A 118 -3.56 6.28 -16.29
C ALA A 118 -4.34 7.49 -15.74
N LEU A 119 -3.65 8.46 -15.17
CA LEU A 119 -4.21 9.69 -14.59
C LEU A 119 -4.59 10.83 -15.58
N PRO A 120 -4.03 10.96 -16.81
CA PRO A 120 -4.39 12.04 -17.72
C PRO A 120 -5.86 12.02 -18.17
N SER A 121 -6.53 10.88 -18.06
CA SER A 121 -7.91 10.68 -18.50
C SER A 121 -8.96 10.92 -17.40
N SER A 122 -8.55 11.04 -16.13
CA SER A 122 -9.44 11.19 -14.98
C SER A 122 -8.62 11.56 -13.75
N GLN A 123 -9.15 12.45 -12.88
CA GLN A 123 -8.50 12.80 -11.60
C GLN A 123 -8.31 11.59 -10.68
N TYR A 124 -9.02 10.49 -10.93
CA TYR A 124 -8.95 9.23 -10.20
C TYR A 124 -8.55 8.06 -11.09
N LEU A 125 -7.84 7.08 -10.54
CA LEU A 125 -7.34 5.90 -11.27
C LEU A 125 -8.46 4.97 -11.74
N VAL A 126 -9.57 4.89 -11.02
CA VAL A 126 -10.66 3.92 -11.23
C VAL A 126 -12.00 4.64 -11.08
N GLY A 127 -12.92 4.46 -12.04
CA GLY A 127 -14.33 4.86 -11.92
C GLY A 127 -14.63 6.36 -11.75
N ASN A 128 -13.67 7.27 -11.98
CA ASN A 128 -13.82 8.72 -11.74
C ASN A 128 -14.24 9.08 -10.30
N GLN A 129 -13.87 8.23 -9.34
CA GLN A 129 -14.11 8.43 -7.91
C GLN A 129 -12.90 7.96 -7.10
N LEU A 130 -12.74 8.49 -5.89
CA LEU A 130 -11.65 8.11 -5.00
C LEU A 130 -11.72 6.60 -4.69
N SER A 131 -10.63 5.90 -4.95
CA SER A 131 -10.51 4.46 -4.71
C SER A 131 -9.29 4.14 -3.84
N CYS A 132 -9.23 2.91 -3.32
CA CYS A 132 -8.06 2.46 -2.56
C CYS A 132 -6.76 2.47 -3.39
N ALA A 133 -6.85 2.41 -4.72
CA ALA A 133 -5.68 2.52 -5.59
C ALA A 133 -5.05 3.93 -5.54
N ASP A 134 -5.87 4.97 -5.44
CA ASP A 134 -5.41 6.36 -5.36
C ASP A 134 -4.69 6.62 -4.03
N VAL A 135 -5.27 6.13 -2.93
CA VAL A 135 -4.68 6.22 -1.58
C VAL A 135 -3.34 5.47 -1.51
N GLN A 136 -3.28 4.26 -2.08
CA GLN A 136 -2.03 3.48 -2.11
C GLN A 136 -0.98 4.09 -3.06
N LEU A 137 -1.41 4.77 -4.13
CA LEU A 137 -0.48 5.49 -5.00
C LEU A 137 0.17 6.64 -4.23
N LEU A 138 -0.61 7.40 -3.46
CA LEU A 138 -0.09 8.45 -2.59
C LEU A 138 0.89 7.90 -1.54
N GLU A 139 0.50 6.83 -0.82
CA GLU A 139 1.41 6.19 0.16
C GLU A 139 2.73 5.76 -0.50
N THR A 140 2.65 5.11 -1.66
CA THR A 140 3.83 4.61 -2.37
C THR A 140 4.73 5.74 -2.86
N THR A 141 4.16 6.83 -3.36
CA THR A 141 4.92 7.99 -3.85
C THR A 141 5.65 8.71 -2.71
N LEU A 142 5.01 8.90 -1.56
CA LEU A 142 5.66 9.43 -0.36
C LEU A 142 6.81 8.53 0.12
N MET A 143 6.60 7.20 0.16
CA MET A 143 7.65 6.24 0.50
C MET A 143 8.85 6.31 -0.47
N LEU A 144 8.60 6.59 -1.75
CA LEU A 144 9.65 6.78 -2.74
C LEU A 144 10.39 8.10 -2.54
N GLU A 145 9.68 9.20 -2.28
CA GLU A 145 10.29 10.52 -2.07
C GLU A 145 11.19 10.56 -0.83
N GLU A 146 10.83 9.84 0.24
CA GLU A 146 11.70 9.66 1.41
C GLU A 146 13.07 9.03 1.09
N LYS A 147 13.15 8.26 0.00
CA LYS A 147 14.38 7.59 -0.44
C LYS A 147 15.03 8.30 -1.62
N PHE A 148 14.23 8.93 -2.47
CA PHE A 148 14.63 9.57 -3.72
C PHE A 148 13.85 10.89 -3.90
N PRO A 149 14.30 12.00 -3.29
CA PRO A 149 13.53 13.25 -3.25
C PRO A 149 13.13 13.84 -4.61
N THR A 150 13.87 13.51 -5.67
CA THR A 150 13.64 14.05 -7.02
C THR A 150 12.92 13.10 -7.96
N ILE A 151 12.54 11.88 -7.51
CA ILE A 151 12.03 10.82 -8.38
C ILE A 151 10.75 11.21 -9.13
N LEU A 152 9.85 11.95 -8.48
CA LEU A 152 8.59 12.39 -9.07
C LEU A 152 8.75 13.59 -10.02
N SER A 153 9.92 14.23 -10.08
CA SER A 153 10.15 15.35 -11.01
C SER A 153 10.05 14.93 -12.48
N LYS A 154 10.20 13.63 -12.76
CA LYS A 154 10.05 13.04 -14.10
C LYS A 154 8.59 12.67 -14.43
N PHE A 155 7.68 12.76 -13.45
CA PHE A 155 6.30 12.29 -13.52
C PHE A 155 5.35 13.37 -12.96
N PRO A 156 5.17 14.48 -13.68
CA PRO A 156 4.39 15.63 -13.21
C PRO A 156 2.92 15.30 -12.95
N VAL A 157 2.32 14.36 -13.68
CA VAL A 157 0.91 13.98 -13.46
C VAL A 157 0.76 13.21 -12.14
N VAL A 158 1.65 12.26 -11.87
CA VAL A 158 1.64 11.50 -10.60
C VAL A 158 1.98 12.37 -9.40
N LYS A 159 2.84 13.39 -9.58
CA LYS A 159 3.20 14.32 -8.50
C LYS A 159 1.98 15.10 -7.95
N GLY A 160 0.92 15.23 -8.75
CA GLY A 160 -0.16 16.18 -8.47
C GLY A 160 0.36 17.60 -8.74
N GLY A 161 -0.03 18.17 -9.87
CA GLY A 161 0.22 19.58 -10.17
C GLY A 161 -0.50 20.50 -9.19
#